data_AF-A0A1Y0IJX3-F1
#
_entry.id   AF-A0A1Y0IJX3-F1
#
_cell.length_a   1.000
_cell.length_b   1.000
_cell.length_c   1.000
_cell.angle_alpha   90.00
_cell.angle_beta   90.00
_cell.angle_gamma   90.00
#
_symmetry.space_group_name_H-M   'P 1'
#
loop_
_entity.id
_entity.type
_entity.pdbx_description
1 polymer ?
#
loop_
_entity_poly.entity_id
_entity_poly.type
_entity_poly.pdbx_seq_one_letter_code
_entity_poly.pdbx_strand_id
1 'polypeptide(L)'
;MAGFPPEKYYEACITHHLVNEFKERYNKRLYPFSISQIEESSKGFDFGYVLSGRSFYIQYKRPFAYVATQSLYSWQICRNQLSVINSQQHVLRTYYALPAFVGTGQWFEGLDHTYFVTASKLAGYLERHREKTKTSIIHSNLKMLKPWSHFSSQFVSPPRNAIAQSEQKDISFEEIIRYTETLDPETRECTWVYLLEERS
;
A
#
# COMPACT_ATOMS: atom_id res chain seq x y z
N MET A 1 -28.41 0.68 7.82
CA MET A 1 -27.28 0.07 7.10
C MET A 1 -26.00 0.52 7.78
N ALA A 2 -25.22 -0.40 8.33
CA ALA A 2 -23.90 -0.05 8.86
C ALA A 2 -23.03 0.38 7.67
N GLY A 3 -22.59 1.64 7.66
CA GLY A 3 -21.75 2.17 6.59
C GLY A 3 -20.37 1.50 6.56
N PHE A 4 -19.64 1.67 5.47
CA PHE A 4 -18.24 1.24 5.41
C PHE A 4 -17.44 1.90 6.54
N PRO A 5 -16.60 1.13 7.25
CA PRO A 5 -15.69 1.70 8.24
C PRO A 5 -14.82 2.84 7.69
N PRO A 6 -14.29 3.70 8.56
CA PRO A 6 -13.33 4.74 8.14
C PRO A 6 -12.06 4.16 7.49
N GLU A 7 -11.42 4.93 6.61
CA GLU A 7 -10.24 4.51 5.82
C GLU A 7 -9.10 4.00 6.71
N LYS A 8 -8.82 4.70 7.82
CA LYS A 8 -7.84 4.32 8.85
C LYS A 8 -7.95 2.89 9.39
N TYR A 9 -9.16 2.31 9.41
CA TYR A 9 -9.31 0.92 9.85
C TYR A 9 -8.72 -0.02 8.81
N TYR A 10 -9.03 0.22 7.54
CA TYR A 10 -8.50 -0.57 6.43
C TYR A 10 -6.98 -0.42 6.31
N GLU A 11 -6.45 0.79 6.51
CA GLU A 11 -5.01 1.04 6.59
C GLU A 11 -4.39 0.15 7.66
N ALA A 12 -4.84 0.24 8.92
CA ALA A 12 -4.30 -0.56 10.02
C ALA A 12 -4.40 -2.08 9.76
N CYS A 13 -5.55 -2.54 9.25
CA CYS A 13 -5.80 -3.94 8.94
C CYS A 13 -4.86 -4.47 7.85
N ILE A 14 -4.81 -3.78 6.71
CA ILE A 14 -3.99 -4.23 5.59
C ILE A 14 -2.50 -4.11 5.94
N THR A 15 -2.08 -3.04 6.62
CA THR A 15 -0.69 -2.87 7.10
C THR A 15 -0.29 -4.03 8.02
N HIS A 16 -1.12 -4.37 9.00
CA HIS A 16 -0.88 -5.51 9.90
C HIS A 16 -0.68 -6.82 9.12
N HIS A 17 -1.60 -7.11 8.20
CA HIS A 17 -1.52 -8.32 7.39
C HIS A 17 -0.34 -8.33 6.43
N LEU A 18 0.04 -7.19 5.84
CA LEU A 18 1.25 -7.07 5.02
C LEU A 18 2.50 -7.43 5.82
N VAL A 19 2.65 -6.82 7.00
CA VAL A 19 3.82 -7.06 7.86
C VAL A 19 3.92 -8.53 8.26
N ASN A 20 2.79 -9.13 8.67
CA ASN A 20 2.75 -10.53 9.07
C ASN A 20 2.98 -11.49 7.91
N GLU A 21 2.35 -11.29 6.74
CA GLU A 21 2.56 -12.15 5.58
C GLU A 21 4.03 -12.14 5.14
N PHE A 22 4.67 -10.97 5.11
CA PHE A 22 6.09 -10.88 4.78
C PHE A 22 6.97 -11.59 5.82
N LYS A 23 6.66 -11.45 7.11
CA LYS A 23 7.40 -12.11 8.19
C LYS A 23 7.21 -13.62 8.17
N GLU A 24 5.97 -14.09 8.15
CA GLU A 24 5.61 -15.49 8.37
C GLU A 24 5.80 -16.34 7.11
N ARG A 25 5.34 -15.86 5.95
CA ARG A 25 5.35 -16.64 4.72
C ARG A 25 6.65 -16.49 3.93
N TYR A 26 7.28 -15.33 4.00
CA TYR A 26 8.46 -15.01 3.20
C TYR A 26 9.74 -14.86 4.02
N ASN A 27 9.67 -14.95 5.35
CA ASN A 27 10.77 -14.68 6.26
C ASN A 27 11.48 -13.37 5.91
N LYS A 28 10.72 -12.28 5.71
CA LYS A 28 11.24 -10.94 5.42
C LYS A 28 10.61 -9.93 6.36
N ARG A 29 11.43 -9.01 6.88
CA ARG A 29 10.92 -7.88 7.67
C ARG A 29 10.45 -6.76 6.75
N LEU A 30 9.19 -6.37 6.91
CA LEU A 30 8.57 -5.24 6.24
C LEU A 30 8.33 -4.14 7.28
N TYR A 31 8.92 -2.97 7.07
CA TYR A 31 8.83 -1.85 8.01
C TYR A 31 7.91 -0.77 7.46
N PRO A 32 6.69 -0.62 8.02
CA PRO A 32 5.78 0.46 7.63
C PRO A 32 6.22 1.79 8.26
N PHE A 33 6.04 2.89 7.52
CA PHE A 33 6.14 4.25 8.00
C PHE A 33 5.02 5.08 7.38
N SER A 34 4.39 5.97 8.15
CA SER A 34 3.41 6.91 7.61
C SER A 34 4.07 8.23 7.27
N ILE A 35 3.43 9.01 6.42
CA ILE A 35 3.72 10.44 6.30
C ILE A 35 2.72 11.24 7.12
N SER A 36 3.05 12.49 7.46
CA SER A 36 2.10 13.32 8.20
C SER A 36 0.88 13.69 7.35
N GLN A 37 -0.28 13.87 7.96
CA GLN A 37 -1.52 14.28 7.25
C GLN A 37 -1.38 15.61 6.49
N ILE A 38 -0.49 16.48 6.95
CA ILE A 38 -0.17 17.75 6.27
C ILE A 38 0.51 17.47 4.92
N GLU A 39 1.36 16.44 4.87
CA GLU A 39 2.14 16.05 3.71
C GLU A 39 1.44 15.05 2.80
N GLU A 40 0.43 14.31 3.29
CA GLU A 40 -0.43 13.46 2.45
C GLU A 40 -1.04 14.25 1.27
N SER A 41 -1.36 15.52 1.50
CA SER A 41 -1.90 16.41 0.47
C SER A 41 -0.88 16.74 -0.63
N SER A 42 0.42 16.84 -0.28
CA SER A 42 1.52 17.21 -1.19
C SER A 42 2.27 16.02 -1.77
N LYS A 43 2.25 14.85 -1.09
CA LYS A 43 2.91 13.60 -1.49
C LYS A 43 1.95 12.57 -2.07
N GLY A 44 0.69 12.59 -1.63
CA GLY A 44 -0.41 11.86 -2.24
C GLY A 44 -0.50 10.36 -1.92
N PHE A 45 0.25 9.82 -0.95
CA PHE A 45 0.16 8.43 -0.47
C PHE A 45 -0.02 8.40 1.06
N ASP A 46 -0.48 7.30 1.65
CA ASP A 46 -0.71 7.22 3.10
C ASP A 46 0.50 6.59 3.83
N PHE A 47 1.00 5.46 3.32
CA PHE A 47 2.10 4.71 3.93
C PHE A 47 3.21 4.39 2.95
N GLY A 48 4.43 4.35 3.48
CA GLY A 48 5.58 3.72 2.86
C GLY A 48 6.02 2.46 3.59
N TYR A 49 6.74 1.63 2.85
CA TYR A 49 7.17 0.31 3.27
C TYR A 49 8.61 0.08 2.84
N VAL A 50 9.47 -0.33 3.78
CA VAL A 50 10.84 -0.76 3.52
C VAL A 50 10.96 -2.28 3.65
N LEU A 51 11.55 -2.91 2.64
CA LEU A 51 11.81 -4.35 2.52
C LEU A 51 13.25 -4.57 2.07
N SER A 52 14.16 -4.88 3.01
CA SER A 52 15.57 -5.25 2.73
C SER A 52 16.25 -4.35 1.67
N GLY A 53 16.22 -3.03 1.88
CA GLY A 53 16.85 -2.03 1.00
C GLY A 53 16.03 -1.64 -0.25
N ARG A 54 14.81 -2.18 -0.42
CA ARG A 54 13.83 -1.71 -1.40
C ARG A 54 12.65 -1.07 -0.69
N SER A 55 12.03 -0.10 -1.34
CA SER A 55 10.89 0.59 -0.74
C SER A 55 9.73 0.75 -1.74
N PHE A 56 8.50 0.82 -1.23
CA PHE A 56 7.31 1.12 -2.02
C PHE A 56 6.28 1.88 -1.19
N TYR A 57 5.39 2.59 -1.87
CA TYR A 57 4.31 3.34 -1.24
C TYR A 57 2.95 2.68 -1.49
N ILE A 58 2.02 2.83 -0.54
CA ILE A 58 0.62 2.46 -0.69
C ILE A 58 -0.26 3.66 -0.36
N GLN A 59 -1.18 3.97 -1.26
CA GLN A 59 -2.39 4.76 -1.00
C GLN A 59 -3.54 3.80 -0.77
N TYR A 60 -4.14 3.83 0.41
CA TYR A 60 -5.36 3.12 0.73
C TYR A 60 -6.55 3.92 0.22
N LYS A 61 -7.55 3.20 -0.29
CA LYS A 61 -8.88 3.77 -0.53
C LYS A 61 -9.95 2.82 -0.06
N ARG A 62 -10.77 3.27 0.89
CA ARG A 62 -11.92 2.50 1.36
C ARG A 62 -12.99 2.39 0.26
N PRO A 63 -13.76 1.28 0.23
CA PRO A 63 -14.92 1.20 -0.64
C PRO A 63 -15.95 2.28 -0.25
N PHE A 64 -16.59 2.90 -1.25
CA PHE A 64 -17.67 3.87 -1.02
C PHE A 64 -19.04 3.29 -1.34
N ALA A 65 -19.11 2.26 -2.19
CA ALA A 65 -20.34 1.58 -2.57
C ALA A 65 -20.11 0.09 -2.78
N TYR A 66 -21.14 -0.70 -2.48
CA TYR A 66 -21.20 -2.13 -2.74
C TYR A 66 -22.58 -2.47 -3.31
N VAL A 67 -22.59 -3.11 -4.48
CA VAL A 67 -23.81 -3.58 -5.14
C VAL A 67 -23.91 -5.09 -4.92
N ALA A 68 -24.70 -5.49 -3.92
CA ALA A 68 -24.78 -6.88 -3.46
C ALA A 68 -25.22 -7.86 -4.56
N THR A 69 -26.13 -7.46 -5.44
CA THR A 69 -26.63 -8.30 -6.54
C THR A 69 -25.58 -8.65 -7.59
N GLN A 70 -24.48 -7.88 -7.64
CA GLN A 70 -23.39 -8.07 -8.60
C GLN A 70 -22.07 -8.37 -7.91
N SER A 71 -22.06 -8.49 -6.58
CA SER A 71 -20.85 -8.55 -5.76
C SER A 71 -19.80 -7.50 -6.16
N LEU A 72 -20.26 -6.28 -6.46
CA LEU A 72 -19.44 -5.23 -7.08
C LEU A 72 -19.08 -4.15 -6.06
N TYR A 73 -17.80 -4.03 -5.74
CA TYR A 73 -17.27 -2.95 -4.92
C TYR A 73 -16.82 -1.80 -5.80
N SER A 74 -16.98 -0.58 -5.29
CA SER A 74 -16.58 0.64 -5.99
C SER A 74 -15.77 1.57 -5.08
N TRP A 75 -14.78 2.23 -5.67
CA TRP A 75 -13.89 3.20 -5.01
C TRP A 75 -13.91 4.54 -5.73
N GLN A 76 -13.75 5.62 -4.97
CA GLN A 76 -13.61 6.98 -5.49
C GLN A 76 -12.13 7.35 -5.50
N ILE A 77 -11.59 7.66 -6.68
CA ILE A 77 -10.19 8.02 -6.87
C ILE A 77 -10.10 9.52 -7.15
N CYS A 78 -9.40 10.24 -6.28
CA CYS A 78 -9.08 11.65 -6.49
C CYS A 78 -8.02 11.76 -7.60
N ARG A 79 -8.39 12.40 -8.72
CA ARG A 79 -7.50 12.52 -9.89
C ARG A 79 -6.32 13.44 -9.60
N ASN A 80 -6.50 14.46 -8.76
CA ASN A 80 -5.40 15.34 -8.35
C ASN A 80 -4.38 14.58 -7.49
N GLN A 81 -4.83 13.80 -6.51
CA GLN A 81 -3.93 12.97 -5.69
C GLN A 81 -3.16 11.97 -6.55
N LEU A 82 -3.86 11.30 -7.47
CA LEU A 82 -3.23 10.39 -8.44
C LEU A 82 -2.20 11.10 -9.34
N SER A 83 -2.48 12.34 -9.76
CA SER A 83 -1.55 13.15 -10.53
C SER A 83 -0.31 13.51 -9.71
N VAL A 84 -0.47 13.90 -8.45
CA VAL A 84 0.64 14.20 -7.53
C VAL A 84 1.54 12.97 -7.39
N ILE A 85 0.96 11.81 -7.05
CA ILE A 85 1.70 10.53 -6.96
C ILE A 85 2.50 10.25 -8.24
N ASN A 86 1.86 10.39 -9.41
CA ASN A 86 2.53 10.07 -10.68
C ASN A 86 3.54 11.12 -11.12
N SER A 87 3.45 12.37 -10.66
CA SER A 87 4.47 13.39 -10.90
C SER A 87 5.77 13.12 -10.12
N GLN A 88 5.68 12.35 -9.02
CA GLN A 88 6.81 11.97 -8.17
C GLN A 88 7.46 10.63 -8.59
N GLN A 89 7.23 10.18 -9.83
CA GLN A 89 7.58 8.84 -10.36
C GLN A 89 9.06 8.43 -10.24
N HIS A 90 9.96 9.34 -9.89
CA HIS A 90 11.39 9.06 -9.73
C HIS A 90 11.78 8.56 -8.33
N VAL A 91 10.89 8.59 -7.34
CA VAL A 91 11.25 8.28 -5.95
C VAL A 91 11.01 6.80 -5.62
N LEU A 92 9.77 6.30 -5.65
CA LEU A 92 9.44 4.89 -5.40
C LEU A 92 8.15 4.47 -6.12
N ARG A 93 7.92 3.16 -6.25
CA ARG A 93 6.69 2.64 -6.85
C ARG A 93 5.52 2.76 -5.88
N THR A 94 4.46 3.45 -6.30
CA THR A 94 3.22 3.62 -5.51
C THR A 94 2.10 2.73 -6.02
N TYR A 95 1.40 2.08 -5.09
CA TYR A 95 0.23 1.23 -5.34
C TYR A 95 -1.00 1.82 -4.68
N TYR A 96 -2.16 1.56 -5.26
CA TYR A 96 -3.44 1.69 -4.57
C TYR A 96 -3.81 0.34 -3.98
N ALA A 97 -4.15 0.32 -2.69
CA ALA A 97 -4.77 -0.80 -2.01
C ALA A 97 -6.28 -0.52 -1.86
N LEU A 98 -7.09 -1.40 -2.46
CA LEU A 98 -8.53 -1.25 -2.65
C LEU A 98 -9.26 -2.42 -1.96
N PRO A 99 -9.47 -2.34 -0.63
CA PRO A 99 -10.21 -3.35 0.12
C PRO A 99 -11.66 -3.50 -0.37
N ALA A 100 -12.06 -4.75 -0.57
CA ALA A 100 -13.37 -5.18 -1.05
C ALA A 100 -14.10 -6.01 0.01
N PHE A 101 -14.13 -5.52 1.25
CA PHE A 101 -14.76 -6.20 2.38
C PHE A 101 -15.38 -5.21 3.37
N VAL A 102 -16.32 -5.69 4.19
CA VAL A 102 -16.99 -4.88 5.23
C VAL A 102 -17.20 -5.67 6.52
N GLY A 103 -17.57 -6.95 6.41
CA GLY A 103 -17.92 -7.77 7.57
C GLY A 103 -16.72 -8.07 8.43
N THR A 104 -16.88 -8.04 9.76
CA THR A 104 -15.82 -8.26 10.76
C THR A 104 -14.99 -9.52 10.51
N GLY A 105 -15.61 -10.62 10.06
CA GLY A 105 -14.89 -11.85 9.71
C GLY A 105 -13.89 -11.69 8.55
N GLN A 106 -14.19 -10.82 7.58
CA GLN A 106 -13.30 -10.58 6.43
C GLN A 106 -12.07 -9.76 6.81
N TRP A 107 -12.06 -9.11 7.98
CA TRP A 107 -10.90 -8.34 8.47
C TRP A 107 -9.73 -9.25 8.79
N PHE A 108 -9.97 -10.51 9.16
CA PHE A 108 -8.90 -11.49 9.39
C PHE A 108 -8.22 -11.96 8.09
N GLU A 109 -8.89 -11.77 6.95
CA GLU A 109 -8.43 -12.12 5.61
C GLU A 109 -8.24 -10.86 4.75
N GLY A 110 -7.96 -9.72 5.38
CA GLY A 110 -8.06 -8.41 4.74
C GLY A 110 -7.24 -8.29 3.45
N LEU A 111 -6.08 -8.94 3.38
CA LEU A 111 -5.26 -8.98 2.17
C LEU A 111 -5.89 -9.74 1.01
N ASP A 112 -6.49 -10.91 1.29
CA ASP A 112 -7.11 -11.75 0.26
C ASP A 112 -8.36 -11.07 -0.34
N HIS A 113 -9.01 -10.21 0.45
CA HIS A 113 -10.12 -9.36 0.02
C HIS A 113 -9.69 -7.96 -0.44
N THR A 114 -8.40 -7.74 -0.76
CA THR A 114 -7.88 -6.45 -1.25
C THR A 114 -7.34 -6.54 -2.67
N TYR A 115 -7.74 -5.59 -3.51
CA TYR A 115 -7.18 -5.40 -4.84
C TYR A 115 -6.04 -4.39 -4.83
N PHE A 116 -5.05 -4.62 -5.69
CA PHE A 116 -3.88 -3.77 -5.87
C PHE A 116 -3.75 -3.34 -7.32
N VAL A 117 -3.32 -2.10 -7.54
CA VAL A 117 -2.98 -1.54 -8.86
C VAL A 117 -1.89 -0.49 -8.71
N THR A 118 -0.96 -0.39 -9.66
CA THR A 118 0.03 0.70 -9.62
C THR A 118 -0.63 2.03 -9.98
N ALA A 119 -0.19 3.12 -9.35
CA ALA A 119 -0.68 4.46 -9.65
C ALA A 119 -0.56 4.81 -11.15
N SER A 120 0.51 4.36 -11.82
CA SER A 120 0.71 4.57 -13.26
C SER A 120 -0.32 3.85 -14.13
N LYS A 121 -0.65 2.59 -13.82
CA LYS A 121 -1.66 1.83 -14.55
C LYS A 121 -3.04 2.44 -14.36
N LEU A 122 -3.34 2.87 -13.13
CA LEU A 122 -4.58 3.54 -12.80
C LEU A 122 -4.71 4.87 -13.55
N ALA A 123 -3.65 5.67 -13.62
CA ALA A 123 -3.63 6.92 -14.39
C ALA A 123 -3.89 6.67 -15.88
N GLY A 124 -3.15 5.75 -16.51
CA GLY A 124 -3.36 5.42 -17.92
C GLY A 124 -4.74 4.81 -18.21
N TYR A 125 -5.40 4.17 -17.24
CA TYR A 125 -6.79 3.75 -17.37
C TYR A 125 -7.72 4.98 -17.34
N LEU A 126 -7.59 5.86 -16.34
CA LEU A 126 -8.46 7.02 -16.18
C LEU A 126 -8.27 8.09 -17.26
N GLU A 127 -7.09 8.20 -17.87
CA GLU A 127 -6.83 9.10 -19.00
C GLU A 127 -7.53 8.66 -20.28
N ARG A 128 -7.75 7.35 -20.46
CA ARG A 128 -8.51 6.80 -21.59
C ARG A 128 -10.02 6.94 -21.38
N HIS A 129 -10.46 6.95 -20.13
CA HIS A 129 -11.85 7.11 -19.73
C HIS A 129 -12.06 8.52 -19.18
N ARG A 130 -11.81 9.53 -20.03
CA ARG A 130 -11.80 10.95 -19.63
C ARG A 130 -13.17 11.42 -19.13
N GLU A 131 -13.37 11.31 -17.82
CA GLU A 131 -14.39 12.07 -17.12
C GLU A 131 -13.84 13.46 -16.80
N LYS A 132 -14.63 14.53 -16.95
CA LYS A 132 -14.23 15.90 -16.57
C LYS A 132 -14.44 16.18 -15.07
N THR A 133 -14.33 15.15 -14.24
CA THR A 133 -14.60 15.20 -12.81
C THR A 133 -13.30 15.19 -12.01
N LYS A 134 -13.34 15.77 -10.80
CA LYS A 134 -12.23 15.71 -9.83
C LYS A 134 -11.99 14.29 -9.31
N THR A 135 -13.04 13.47 -9.33
CA THR A 135 -13.06 12.11 -8.80
C THR A 135 -13.56 11.17 -9.88
N SER A 136 -12.88 10.04 -10.06
CA SER A 136 -13.34 8.94 -10.92
C SER A 136 -13.76 7.75 -10.07
N ILE A 137 -14.77 7.02 -10.54
CA ILE A 137 -15.21 5.79 -9.91
C ILE A 137 -14.53 4.61 -10.59
N ILE A 138 -13.99 3.69 -9.79
CA ILE A 138 -13.46 2.41 -10.26
C ILE A 138 -14.18 1.26 -9.58
N HIS A 139 -14.26 0.13 -10.27
CA HIS A 139 -15.05 -1.03 -9.84
C HIS A 139 -14.19 -2.29 -9.73
N SER A 140 -14.59 -3.23 -8.87
CA SER A 140 -13.82 -4.45 -8.57
C SER A 140 -13.68 -5.40 -9.77
N ASN A 141 -14.54 -5.29 -10.78
CA ASN A 141 -14.51 -6.12 -11.98
C ASN A 141 -13.44 -5.68 -13.02
N LEU A 142 -12.73 -4.58 -12.79
CA LEU A 142 -11.73 -4.08 -13.73
C LEU A 142 -10.50 -5.01 -13.76
N LYS A 143 -10.18 -5.56 -14.94
CA LYS A 143 -9.07 -6.53 -15.14
C LYS A 143 -7.69 -6.06 -14.69
N MET A 144 -7.48 -4.74 -14.58
CA MET A 144 -6.22 -4.15 -14.13
C MET A 144 -6.01 -4.30 -12.62
N LEU A 145 -7.08 -4.48 -11.85
CA LEU A 145 -7.04 -4.73 -10.42
C LEU A 145 -6.58 -6.16 -10.18
N LYS A 146 -5.60 -6.32 -9.32
CA LYS A 146 -4.95 -7.60 -9.08
C LYS A 146 -5.07 -8.02 -7.62
N PRO A 147 -5.32 -9.30 -7.32
CA PRO A 147 -5.40 -9.77 -5.95
C PRO A 147 -4.01 -9.78 -5.30
N TRP A 148 -3.98 -9.97 -3.98
CA TRP A 148 -2.75 -10.11 -3.18
C TRP A 148 -1.73 -11.05 -3.80
N SER A 149 -2.12 -12.26 -4.25
CA SER A 149 -1.23 -13.26 -4.83
C SER A 149 -0.39 -12.73 -6.01
N HIS A 150 -0.96 -11.84 -6.83
CA HIS A 150 -0.23 -11.22 -7.92
C HIS A 150 0.68 -10.09 -7.42
N PHE A 151 0.22 -9.30 -6.45
CA PHE A 151 1.04 -8.25 -5.83
C PHE A 151 2.28 -8.84 -5.15
N SER A 152 2.11 -9.84 -4.29
CA SER A 152 3.19 -10.46 -3.52
C SER A 152 4.22 -11.14 -4.41
N SER A 153 3.81 -11.78 -5.51
CA SER A 153 4.74 -12.42 -6.45
C SER A 153 5.90 -11.52 -6.93
N GLN A 154 5.69 -10.19 -6.98
CA GLN A 154 6.71 -9.21 -7.38
C GLN A 154 7.85 -9.05 -6.36
N PHE A 155 7.62 -9.45 -5.11
CA PHE A 155 8.56 -9.31 -3.99
C PHE A 155 9.19 -10.64 -3.57
N VAL A 156 8.69 -11.76 -4.12
CA VAL A 156 8.98 -13.12 -3.62
C VAL A 156 9.54 -14.04 -4.72
N SER A 157 9.89 -13.54 -5.91
CA SER A 157 10.60 -14.36 -6.90
C SER A 157 11.86 -14.99 -6.26
N PRO A 158 11.97 -16.33 -6.19
CA PRO A 158 13.21 -16.96 -5.76
C PRO A 158 14.27 -16.73 -6.86
N PRO A 159 15.56 -16.54 -6.52
CA PRO A 159 16.60 -16.87 -7.48
C PRO A 159 16.42 -18.35 -7.82
N ARG A 160 16.27 -18.67 -9.11
CA ARG A 160 16.01 -20.04 -9.61
C ARG A 160 17.07 -21.07 -9.22
N ASN A 161 18.16 -20.68 -8.57
CA ASN A 161 19.15 -21.55 -7.96
C ASN A 161 19.69 -20.83 -6.71
N ALA A 162 19.29 -21.26 -5.51
CA ALA A 162 20.04 -20.98 -4.29
C ALA A 162 19.59 -21.94 -3.20
N ILE A 163 20.17 -23.14 -3.21
CA ILE A 163 20.56 -23.77 -1.95
C ILE A 163 21.65 -22.85 -1.39
N ALA A 164 21.22 -21.82 -0.68
CA ALA A 164 22.08 -21.03 0.18
C ALA A 164 21.19 -20.58 1.32
N GLN A 165 21.42 -21.18 2.49
CA GLN A 165 21.11 -20.51 3.74
C GLN A 165 21.82 -19.16 3.70
N SER A 166 21.16 -18.11 3.20
CA SER A 166 21.64 -16.77 3.47
C SER A 166 21.18 -16.47 4.88
N GLU A 167 22.11 -16.51 5.83
CA GLU A 167 21.95 -15.82 7.10
C GLU A 167 21.46 -14.41 6.79
N GLN A 168 20.17 -14.17 7.03
CA GLN A 168 19.64 -12.81 7.02
C GLN A 168 20.33 -12.09 8.16
N LYS A 169 21.22 -11.15 7.81
CA LYS A 169 21.62 -10.13 8.76
C LYS A 169 20.34 -9.39 9.16
N ASP A 170 19.97 -9.54 10.42
CA ASP A 170 18.99 -8.66 11.06
C ASP A 170 19.46 -7.22 10.84
N ILE A 171 18.65 -6.45 10.12
CA ILE A 171 18.90 -5.03 9.92
C ILE A 171 18.79 -4.38 11.29
N SER A 172 19.88 -3.80 11.77
CA SER A 172 19.91 -3.18 13.09
C SER A 172 19.11 -1.87 13.07
N PHE A 173 18.69 -1.43 14.25
CA PHE A 173 17.98 -0.16 14.38
C PHE A 173 18.84 1.02 13.85
N GLU A 174 20.15 0.96 14.06
CA GLU A 174 21.13 1.94 13.56
C GLU A 174 21.28 1.93 12.04
N GLU A 175 20.96 0.82 11.36
CA GLU A 175 20.92 0.76 9.90
C GLU A 175 19.63 1.38 9.34
N ILE A 176 18.50 1.23 10.05
CA ILE A 176 17.24 1.92 9.70
C ILE A 176 17.41 3.43 9.86
N ILE A 177 18.01 3.89 10.97
CA ILE A 177 18.31 5.31 11.18
C ILE A 177 19.22 5.83 10.07
N ARG A 178 20.34 5.16 9.76
CA ARG A 178 21.22 5.56 8.65
C ARG A 178 20.50 5.62 7.32
N TYR A 179 19.60 4.68 7.04
CA TYR A 179 18.80 4.72 5.81
C TYR A 179 17.90 5.96 5.78
N THR A 180 17.20 6.28 6.88
CA THR A 180 16.38 7.50 6.97
C THR A 180 17.20 8.78 6.81
N GLU A 181 18.46 8.79 7.26
CA GLU A 181 19.38 9.92 7.07
C GLU A 181 19.82 10.12 5.61
N THR A 182 19.77 9.06 4.79
CA THR A 182 20.09 9.13 3.35
C THR A 182 18.93 9.55 2.47
N LEU A 183 17.72 9.68 3.02
CA LEU A 183 16.56 10.21 2.31
C LEU A 183 16.75 11.71 2.04
N ASP A 184 16.12 12.22 0.98
CA ASP A 184 16.14 13.66 0.71
C ASP A 184 15.53 14.44 1.90
N PRO A 185 15.95 15.70 2.13
CA PRO A 185 15.59 16.44 3.34
C PRO A 185 14.08 16.50 3.60
N GLU A 186 13.29 16.64 2.53
CA GLU A 186 11.84 16.68 2.60
C GLU A 186 11.30 15.32 3.05
N THR A 187 11.65 14.23 2.36
CA THR A 187 11.20 12.87 2.73
C THR A 187 11.64 12.47 4.14
N ARG A 188 12.83 12.88 4.58
CA ARG A 188 13.34 12.61 5.93
C ARG A 188 12.51 13.31 7.03
N GLU A 189 12.12 14.56 6.81
CA GLU A 189 11.27 15.32 7.74
C GLU A 189 9.85 14.75 7.82
N CYS A 190 9.36 14.13 6.74
CA CYS A 190 8.04 13.49 6.69
C CYS A 190 7.99 12.07 7.28
N THR A 191 9.14 11.41 7.47
CA THR A 191 9.19 9.98 7.81
C THR A 191 9.13 9.78 9.32
N TRP A 192 7.96 9.41 9.83
CA TRP A 192 7.80 8.97 11.22
C TRP A 192 7.96 7.45 11.27
N VAL A 193 9.13 6.98 11.72
CA VAL A 193 9.30 5.58 12.10
C VAL A 193 8.43 5.38 13.35
N TYR A 194 7.33 4.64 13.23
CA TYR A 194 6.53 4.21 14.38
C TYR A 194 7.38 3.26 15.22
N LEU A 195 8.19 3.84 16.11
CA LEU A 195 8.85 3.13 17.19
C LEU A 195 7.76 2.87 18.23
N LEU A 196 7.18 1.67 18.16
CA LEU A 196 6.57 1.07 19.34
C LEU A 196 7.64 1.08 20.43
N GLU A 197 7.40 1.90 21.44
CA GLU A 197 8.09 1.85 22.73
C GLU A 197 8.12 0.39 23.20
N GLU A 198 9.27 -0.29 23.09
CA GLU A 198 9.63 -1.26 24.12
C GLU A 198 10.05 -0.42 25.33
N ARG A 199 9.06 -0.01 26.13
CA ARG A 199 9.32 0.37 27.51
C ARG A 199 9.70 -0.88 28.28
N SER A 200 11.00 -0.98 28.54
CA SER A 200 11.62 -1.41 29.81
C SER A 200 11.33 -2.82 30.29
#